data_AF-A0AAV0Z8U1-F1
#
_entry.id   AF-A0AAV0Z8U1-F1
#
_cell.length_a   1.000
_cell.length_b   1.000
_cell.length_c   1.000
_cell.angle_alpha   90.00
_cell.angle_beta   90.00
_cell.angle_gamma   90.00
#
_symmetry.space_group_name_H-M   'P 1'
#
loop_
_entity.id
_entity.type
_entity.pdbx_description
1 polymer ?
#
loop_
_entity_poly.entity_id
_entity_poly.type
_entity_poly.pdbx_seq_one_letter_code
_entity_poly.pdbx_strand_id
1 'polypeptide(L)'
;MMWENEDPTVVRTELPSAALLSALVQSMVDAIFFQGDLRETWGEEALRWAMECTSKHLACRSHQIYRALRPSVTSDACVSLLRCLHRCLGNPVPQVLGFVMEILMTMQVMVENMEPEKVILYPQLFWGCVAMMHTDFVHVYRQVLELFSQVIDRLSFRDRTTENVLLSSMPRDELDTSYIGEFQRTESKSGYEPLQEGSLPVFEGVQPLVLKGLMSNVSHSVSIDVLSRITVHSCDSIFGDAETRLLMHIIGLLPWLCLQLSKDPVIGPVSPLQHQYQKACSVAANIAVWCRAKSLDELATVFMIYSRGEIKSIDIFLACVSPLLCNEWFPKHSTLAFGHLLKLLEKGPVEYQRVILLMLKALLQHTPMDAAQSPHIYAIVSQLVESTLCWEALSVLEALLQSCSSLTGSHSHDIVSFENGISGTEEKFLAPQTSFKARSGPLQYGMSSALVPVSTPGQGVSNESQREVTLQNTRLFLGRVLDRSALGKRKDQKKLVPFVANIGNP
;
A
#
# COMPACT_ATOMS: atom_id res chain seq x y z
N MET A 1 16.28 -18.57 -37.10
CA MET A 1 15.17 -18.39 -36.14
C MET A 1 14.76 -16.91 -36.20
N MET A 2 13.46 -16.58 -36.19
CA MET A 2 12.99 -15.18 -36.31
C MET A 2 13.34 -14.32 -35.09
N TRP A 3 13.49 -14.93 -33.91
CA TRP A 3 13.96 -14.29 -32.66
C TRP A 3 14.46 -15.34 -31.65
N GLU A 4 15.06 -14.87 -30.56
CA GLU A 4 15.57 -15.70 -29.46
C GLU A 4 14.45 -16.31 -28.60
N ASN A 5 14.74 -17.47 -28.00
CA ASN A 5 13.83 -18.14 -27.06
C ASN A 5 13.99 -17.56 -25.64
N GLU A 6 13.31 -16.45 -25.38
CA GLU A 6 13.31 -15.76 -24.10
C GLU A 6 12.01 -16.02 -23.31
N ASP A 7 12.12 -16.20 -22.00
CA ASP A 7 11.00 -16.28 -21.07
C ASP A 7 10.93 -15.03 -20.19
N PRO A 8 9.73 -14.48 -19.92
CA PRO A 8 9.58 -13.37 -18.99
C PRO A 8 9.87 -13.83 -17.56
N THR A 9 10.42 -12.91 -16.78
CA THR A 9 10.62 -13.08 -15.34
C THR A 9 9.91 -11.98 -14.58
N VAL A 10 9.80 -12.13 -13.26
CA VAL A 10 9.16 -11.15 -12.37
C VAL A 10 9.77 -9.75 -12.49
N VAL A 11 11.08 -9.68 -12.75
CA VAL A 11 11.85 -8.43 -12.83
C VAL A 11 12.13 -7.98 -14.26
N ARG A 12 12.02 -8.90 -15.23
CA ARG A 12 12.23 -8.65 -16.66
C ARG A 12 10.98 -9.09 -17.43
N THR A 13 10.02 -8.19 -17.50
CA THR A 13 8.74 -8.35 -18.21
C THR A 13 8.83 -7.96 -19.67
N GLU A 14 9.65 -6.96 -19.99
CA GLU A 14 9.86 -6.48 -21.35
C GLU A 14 10.94 -7.30 -22.07
N LEU A 15 10.56 -7.90 -23.20
CA LEU A 15 11.43 -8.74 -24.01
C LEU A 15 11.52 -8.18 -25.44
N PRO A 16 12.72 -8.08 -26.04
CA PRO A 16 12.86 -7.67 -27.45
C PRO A 16 12.07 -8.56 -28.40
N SER A 17 12.08 -9.88 -28.15
CA SER A 17 11.29 -10.86 -28.91
C SER A 17 9.78 -10.61 -28.85
N ALA A 18 9.26 -10.06 -27.75
CA ALA A 18 7.84 -9.71 -27.61
C ALA A 18 7.46 -8.50 -28.48
N ALA A 19 8.34 -7.51 -28.60
CA ALA A 19 8.13 -6.36 -29.48
C ALA A 19 8.10 -6.77 -30.97
N LEU A 20 9.02 -7.65 -31.38
CA LEU A 20 9.03 -8.21 -32.74
C LEU A 20 7.77 -9.03 -33.03
N LEU A 21 7.32 -9.86 -32.08
CA LEU A 21 6.08 -10.62 -32.18
C LEU A 21 4.87 -9.69 -32.32
N SER A 22 4.79 -8.62 -31.53
CA SER A 22 3.73 -7.62 -31.63
C SER A 22 3.69 -6.95 -33.00
N ALA A 23 4.85 -6.55 -33.53
CA ALA A 23 4.96 -5.94 -34.86
C ALA A 23 4.53 -6.91 -35.98
N LEU A 24 4.91 -8.19 -35.87
CA LEU A 24 4.47 -9.22 -36.81
C LEU A 24 2.95 -9.40 -36.77
N VAL A 25 2.37 -9.51 -35.56
CA VAL A 25 0.92 -9.67 -35.39
C VAL A 25 0.16 -8.49 -36.00
N GLN A 26 0.59 -7.25 -35.74
CA GLN A 26 -0.04 -6.08 -36.37
C GLN A 26 0.08 -6.12 -37.89
N SER A 27 1.27 -6.43 -38.43
CA SER A 27 1.50 -6.51 -39.88
C SER A 27 0.62 -7.57 -40.54
N MET A 28 0.38 -8.71 -39.88
CA MET A 28 -0.50 -9.76 -40.38
C MET A 28 -1.96 -9.32 -40.38
N VAL A 29 -2.43 -8.65 -39.33
CA VAL A 29 -3.79 -8.12 -39.28
C VAL A 29 -4.01 -7.06 -40.34
N ASP A 30 -3.05 -6.16 -40.52
CA ASP A 30 -3.13 -5.08 -41.51
C ASP A 30 -3.07 -5.63 -42.96
N ALA A 31 -2.28 -6.68 -43.20
CA ALA A 31 -2.22 -7.35 -44.50
C ALA A 31 -3.53 -8.08 -44.86
N ILE A 32 -4.27 -8.57 -43.86
CA ILE A 32 -5.53 -9.31 -44.01
C ILE A 32 -6.71 -8.46 -43.52
N PHE A 33 -6.66 -7.14 -43.75
CA PHE A 33 -7.69 -6.20 -43.28
C PHE A 33 -9.11 -6.52 -43.79
N PHE A 34 -9.24 -7.29 -44.88
CA PHE A 34 -10.53 -7.71 -45.44
C PHE A 34 -11.27 -8.72 -44.56
N GLN A 35 -10.61 -9.37 -43.60
CA GLN A 35 -11.26 -10.14 -42.54
C GLN A 35 -11.45 -9.27 -41.30
N GLY A 36 -12.58 -8.57 -41.24
CA GLY A 36 -12.85 -7.55 -40.21
C GLY A 36 -12.92 -8.07 -38.77
N ASP A 37 -13.14 -9.38 -38.58
CA ASP A 37 -13.23 -10.05 -37.28
C ASP A 37 -11.95 -10.79 -36.86
N LEU A 38 -10.87 -10.69 -37.66
CA LEU A 38 -9.61 -11.39 -37.39
C LEU A 38 -9.01 -11.00 -36.02
N ARG A 39 -9.09 -9.71 -35.64
CA ARG A 39 -8.60 -9.25 -34.33
C ARG A 39 -9.33 -9.92 -33.17
N GLU A 40 -10.66 -10.03 -33.28
CA GLU A 40 -11.51 -10.62 -32.24
C GLU A 40 -11.32 -12.14 -32.16
N THR A 41 -11.40 -12.83 -33.30
CA THR A 41 -11.28 -14.30 -33.36
C THR A 41 -9.88 -14.79 -32.99
N TRP A 42 -8.82 -14.12 -33.47
CA TRP A 42 -7.45 -14.44 -33.05
C TRP A 42 -7.20 -14.02 -31.60
N GLY A 43 -7.81 -12.93 -31.14
CA GLY A 43 -7.74 -12.51 -29.74
C GLY A 43 -8.33 -13.55 -28.80
N GLU A 44 -9.53 -14.04 -29.08
CA GLU A 44 -10.18 -15.12 -28.33
C GLU A 44 -9.32 -16.39 -28.30
N GLU A 45 -8.78 -16.77 -29.45
CA GLU A 45 -7.90 -17.93 -29.56
C GLU A 45 -6.60 -17.76 -28.78
N ALA A 46 -5.94 -16.60 -28.90
CA ALA A 46 -4.73 -16.29 -28.15
C ALA A 46 -4.99 -16.33 -26.64
N LEU A 47 -6.13 -15.82 -26.17
CA LEU A 47 -6.49 -15.90 -24.76
C LEU A 47 -6.71 -17.35 -24.32
N ARG A 48 -7.38 -18.16 -25.14
CA ARG A 48 -7.57 -19.60 -24.88
C ARG A 48 -6.24 -20.34 -24.72
N TRP A 49 -5.30 -20.12 -25.64
CA TRP A 49 -3.95 -20.70 -25.54
C TRP A 49 -3.16 -20.17 -24.35
N ALA A 50 -3.29 -18.89 -24.03
CA ALA A 50 -2.66 -18.29 -22.85
C ALA A 50 -3.11 -18.99 -21.55
N MET A 51 -4.36 -19.44 -21.50
CA MET A 51 -4.94 -20.05 -20.32
C MET A 51 -4.81 -21.58 -20.27
N GLU A 52 -4.82 -22.29 -21.40
CA GLU A 52 -4.94 -23.76 -21.44
C GLU A 52 -3.66 -24.48 -21.90
N CYS A 53 -2.65 -23.76 -22.40
CA CYS A 53 -1.45 -24.40 -22.94
C CYS A 53 -0.63 -25.10 -21.84
N THR A 54 -0.03 -26.24 -22.18
CA THR A 54 0.90 -26.99 -21.31
C THR A 54 2.30 -26.38 -21.26
N SER A 55 2.66 -25.55 -22.24
CA SER A 55 3.93 -24.83 -22.28
C SER A 55 3.75 -23.42 -21.75
N LYS A 56 4.43 -23.11 -20.63
CA LYS A 56 4.51 -21.76 -20.07
C LYS A 56 4.97 -20.74 -21.12
N HIS A 57 5.99 -21.08 -21.91
CA HIS A 57 6.52 -20.18 -22.94
C HIS A 57 5.44 -19.81 -23.97
N LEU A 58 4.73 -20.81 -24.50
CA LEU A 58 3.66 -20.57 -25.47
C LEU A 58 2.49 -19.81 -24.85
N ALA A 59 2.16 -20.07 -23.59
CA ALA A 59 1.17 -19.31 -22.84
C ALA A 59 1.55 -17.82 -22.73
N CYS A 60 2.81 -17.51 -22.35
CA CYS A 60 3.33 -16.14 -22.33
C CYS A 60 3.26 -15.47 -23.70
N ARG A 61 3.69 -16.17 -24.77
CA ARG A 61 3.60 -15.62 -26.14
C ARG A 61 2.15 -15.37 -26.57
N SER A 62 1.22 -16.20 -26.12
CA SER A 62 -0.20 -16.01 -26.41
C SER A 62 -0.78 -14.77 -25.72
N HIS A 63 -0.36 -14.48 -24.48
CA HIS A 63 -0.66 -13.20 -23.82
C HIS A 63 -0.10 -12.00 -24.60
N GLN A 64 1.13 -12.08 -25.10
CA GLN A 64 1.77 -11.03 -25.89
C GLN A 64 1.02 -10.79 -27.22
N ILE A 65 0.57 -11.86 -27.88
CA ILE A 65 -0.26 -11.78 -29.10
C ILE A 65 -1.61 -11.11 -28.78
N TYR A 66 -2.30 -11.54 -27.71
CA TYR A 66 -3.55 -10.92 -27.28
C TYR A 66 -3.40 -9.41 -27.07
N ARG A 67 -2.35 -8.99 -26.36
CA ARG A 67 -2.07 -7.58 -26.10
C ARG A 67 -1.78 -6.79 -27.37
N ALA A 68 -1.14 -7.40 -28.37
CA ALA A 68 -0.94 -6.77 -29.66
C ALA A 68 -2.29 -6.59 -30.38
N LEU A 69 -3.13 -7.63 -30.41
CA LEU A 69 -4.41 -7.62 -31.14
C LEU A 69 -5.41 -6.60 -30.58
N ARG A 70 -5.41 -6.39 -29.26
CA ARG A 70 -6.34 -5.50 -28.54
C ARG A 70 -7.81 -5.78 -28.86
N PRO A 71 -8.29 -7.02 -28.71
CA PRO A 71 -9.69 -7.36 -28.98
C PRO A 71 -10.63 -6.71 -27.96
N SER A 72 -11.93 -6.76 -28.26
CA SER A 72 -12.99 -6.32 -27.36
C SER A 72 -13.00 -7.12 -26.06
N VAL A 73 -13.31 -6.44 -24.95
CA VAL A 73 -13.22 -7.06 -23.62
C VAL A 73 -14.54 -7.65 -23.17
N THR A 74 -14.53 -8.93 -22.82
CA THR A 74 -15.68 -9.66 -22.28
C THR A 74 -15.54 -9.90 -20.78
N SER A 75 -16.68 -10.03 -20.09
CA SER A 75 -16.66 -10.38 -18.66
C SER A 75 -16.05 -11.75 -18.41
N ASP A 76 -16.22 -12.69 -19.34
CA ASP A 76 -15.63 -14.03 -19.22
C ASP A 76 -14.10 -13.96 -19.24
N ALA A 77 -13.52 -13.19 -20.16
CA ALA A 77 -12.07 -12.97 -20.22
C ALA A 77 -11.52 -12.43 -18.90
N CYS A 78 -12.15 -11.40 -18.31
CA CYS A 78 -11.73 -10.83 -17.03
C CYS A 78 -11.75 -11.88 -15.90
N VAL A 79 -12.83 -12.66 -15.80
CA VAL A 79 -12.98 -13.66 -14.74
C VAL A 79 -12.01 -14.82 -14.96
N SER A 80 -11.81 -15.25 -16.20
CA SER A 80 -10.87 -16.33 -16.55
C SER A 80 -9.42 -15.96 -16.23
N LEU A 81 -9.00 -14.73 -16.51
CA LEU A 81 -7.68 -14.24 -16.08
C LEU A 81 -7.54 -14.15 -14.54
N LEU A 82 -8.57 -13.67 -13.83
CA LEU A 82 -8.58 -13.67 -12.36
C LEU A 82 -8.51 -15.10 -11.80
N ARG A 83 -9.15 -16.09 -12.44
CA ARG A 83 -9.03 -17.51 -12.06
C ARG A 83 -7.61 -18.05 -12.29
N CYS A 84 -6.97 -17.68 -13.40
CA CYS A 84 -5.57 -18.03 -13.65
C CYS A 84 -4.65 -17.45 -12.58
N LEU A 85 -4.83 -16.18 -12.21
CA LEU A 85 -4.10 -15.52 -11.11
C LEU A 85 -4.30 -16.28 -9.79
N HIS A 86 -5.54 -16.60 -9.43
CA HIS A 86 -5.84 -17.38 -8.23
C HIS A 86 -5.13 -18.74 -8.20
N ARG A 87 -5.05 -19.45 -9.35
CA ARG A 87 -4.28 -20.71 -9.46
C ARG A 87 -2.79 -20.51 -9.32
N CYS A 88 -2.22 -19.51 -10.00
CA CYS A 88 -0.80 -19.20 -9.93
C CYS A 88 -0.35 -18.86 -8.51
N LEU A 89 -1.16 -18.13 -7.76
CA LEU A 89 -0.89 -17.80 -6.36
C LEU A 89 -0.91 -19.03 -5.43
N GLY A 90 -1.49 -20.16 -5.86
CA GLY A 90 -1.40 -21.42 -5.13
C GLY A 90 -0.02 -22.07 -5.16
N ASN A 91 0.83 -21.70 -6.12
CA ASN A 91 2.20 -22.17 -6.23
C ASN A 91 3.12 -21.04 -6.77
N PRO A 92 3.42 -20.01 -5.96
CA PRO A 92 4.04 -18.77 -6.42
C PRO A 92 5.57 -18.88 -6.54
N VAL A 93 6.06 -19.92 -7.21
CA VAL A 93 7.49 -20.04 -7.55
C VAL A 93 7.91 -18.97 -8.57
N PRO A 94 9.20 -18.56 -8.63
CA PRO A 94 9.64 -17.44 -9.48
C PRO A 94 9.21 -17.53 -10.96
N GLN A 95 9.19 -18.73 -11.52
CA GLN A 95 8.74 -18.96 -12.90
C GLN A 95 7.23 -18.71 -13.08
N VAL A 96 6.42 -19.10 -12.11
CA VAL A 96 4.97 -18.86 -12.09
C VAL A 96 4.68 -17.39 -11.86
N LEU A 97 5.45 -16.71 -11.01
CA LEU A 97 5.33 -15.26 -10.82
C LEU A 97 5.67 -14.48 -12.10
N GLY A 98 6.62 -14.95 -12.92
CA GLY A 98 6.87 -14.37 -14.26
C GLY A 98 5.65 -14.46 -15.18
N PHE A 99 4.91 -15.56 -15.11
CA PHE A 99 3.65 -15.72 -15.83
C PHE A 99 2.49 -14.88 -15.23
N VAL A 100 2.45 -14.71 -13.90
CA VAL A 100 1.50 -13.76 -13.24
C VAL A 100 1.66 -12.35 -13.80
N MET A 101 2.89 -11.90 -14.04
CA MET A 101 3.14 -10.59 -14.67
C MET A 101 2.52 -10.49 -16.07
N GLU A 102 2.61 -11.54 -16.89
CA GLU A 102 1.99 -11.59 -18.22
C GLU A 102 0.45 -11.48 -18.14
N ILE A 103 -0.17 -12.12 -17.13
CA ILE A 103 -1.61 -11.97 -16.90
C ILE A 103 -1.95 -10.52 -16.50
N LEU A 104 -1.22 -9.94 -15.54
CA LEU A 104 -1.48 -8.58 -15.06
C LEU A 104 -1.32 -7.53 -16.17
N MET A 105 -0.26 -7.63 -16.99
CA MET A 105 -0.08 -6.77 -18.17
C MET A 105 -1.19 -6.98 -19.21
N THR A 106 -1.69 -8.19 -19.36
CA THR A 106 -2.84 -8.47 -20.26
C THR A 106 -4.10 -7.79 -19.72
N MET A 107 -4.35 -7.87 -18.42
CA MET A 107 -5.48 -7.19 -17.78
C MET A 107 -5.36 -5.66 -17.89
N GLN A 108 -4.15 -5.10 -17.82
CA GLN A 108 -3.93 -3.66 -18.06
C GLN A 108 -4.34 -3.27 -19.47
N VAL A 109 -3.86 -3.97 -20.50
CA VAL A 109 -4.27 -3.70 -21.89
C VAL A 109 -5.78 -3.87 -22.08
N MET A 110 -6.41 -4.84 -21.41
CA MET A 110 -7.86 -4.97 -21.42
C MET A 110 -8.55 -3.72 -20.86
N VAL A 111 -8.15 -3.25 -19.67
CA VAL A 111 -8.71 -2.03 -19.06
C VAL A 111 -8.45 -0.82 -19.95
N GLU A 112 -7.27 -0.73 -20.57
CA GLU A 112 -6.93 0.33 -21.53
C GLU A 112 -7.87 0.37 -22.75
N ASN A 113 -8.26 -0.80 -23.25
CA ASN A 113 -9.13 -0.94 -24.42
C ASN A 113 -10.62 -0.77 -24.11
N MET A 114 -11.05 -0.84 -22.85
CA MET A 114 -12.44 -0.62 -22.47
C MET A 114 -12.85 0.85 -22.69
N GLU A 115 -14.12 1.07 -23.02
CA GLU A 115 -14.72 2.42 -22.85
C GLU A 115 -14.75 2.76 -21.36
N PRO A 116 -14.32 3.98 -20.94
CA PRO A 116 -14.29 4.37 -19.53
C PRO A 116 -15.61 4.11 -18.79
N GLU A 117 -16.75 4.40 -19.44
CA GLU A 117 -18.09 4.26 -18.89
C GLU A 117 -18.49 2.80 -18.63
N LYS A 118 -17.83 1.84 -19.28
CA LYS A 118 -18.13 0.41 -19.15
C LYS A 118 -17.37 -0.25 -18.01
N VAL A 119 -16.28 0.33 -17.50
CA VAL A 119 -15.44 -0.29 -16.45
C VAL A 119 -16.23 -0.57 -15.17
N ILE A 120 -17.21 0.27 -14.83
CA ILE A 120 -18.11 0.09 -13.69
C ILE A 120 -18.91 -1.22 -13.74
N LEU A 121 -19.11 -1.80 -14.94
CA LEU A 121 -19.79 -3.09 -15.14
C LEU A 121 -18.91 -4.30 -14.80
N TYR A 122 -17.62 -4.08 -14.50
CA TYR A 122 -16.65 -5.13 -14.20
C TYR A 122 -16.06 -4.94 -12.77
N PRO A 123 -16.89 -4.92 -11.71
CA PRO A 123 -16.44 -4.68 -10.34
C PRO A 123 -15.41 -5.72 -9.85
N GLN A 124 -15.38 -6.91 -10.45
CA GLN A 124 -14.36 -7.93 -10.19
C GLN A 124 -12.93 -7.48 -10.53
N LEU A 125 -12.74 -6.54 -11.46
CA LEU A 125 -11.41 -5.98 -11.75
C LEU A 125 -10.91 -5.13 -10.58
N PHE A 126 -11.79 -4.28 -10.04
CA PHE A 126 -11.50 -3.46 -8.87
C PHE A 126 -11.18 -4.36 -7.65
N TRP A 127 -12.09 -5.26 -7.28
CA TRP A 127 -11.90 -6.11 -6.11
C TRP A 127 -10.80 -7.16 -6.30
N GLY A 128 -10.55 -7.60 -7.53
CA GLY A 128 -9.40 -8.46 -7.86
C GLY A 128 -8.07 -7.75 -7.61
N CYS A 129 -7.96 -6.47 -7.96
CA CYS A 129 -6.80 -5.66 -7.61
C CYS A 129 -6.65 -5.51 -6.10
N VAL A 130 -7.72 -5.14 -5.39
CA VAL A 130 -7.73 -5.00 -3.93
C VAL A 130 -7.25 -6.29 -3.26
N ALA A 131 -7.79 -7.44 -3.67
CA ALA A 131 -7.36 -8.75 -3.17
C ALA A 131 -5.86 -8.95 -3.36
N MET A 132 -5.34 -8.70 -4.57
CA MET A 132 -3.94 -8.93 -4.91
C MET A 132 -2.97 -7.90 -4.29
N MET A 133 -3.44 -6.71 -3.90
CA MET A 133 -2.60 -5.73 -3.18
C MET A 133 -2.13 -6.22 -1.81
N HIS A 134 -2.76 -7.25 -1.24
CA HIS A 134 -2.26 -7.85 -0.01
C HIS A 134 -0.91 -8.56 -0.20
N THR A 135 -0.57 -8.99 -1.41
CA THR A 135 0.64 -9.79 -1.67
C THR A 135 1.94 -9.19 -1.13
N ASP A 136 2.86 -10.06 -0.72
CA ASP A 136 4.21 -9.68 -0.29
C ASP A 136 5.24 -9.76 -1.42
N PHE A 137 4.84 -10.18 -2.62
CA PHE A 137 5.69 -10.17 -3.82
C PHE A 137 5.74 -8.76 -4.41
N VAL A 138 6.74 -7.96 -4.04
CA VAL A 138 6.81 -6.52 -4.33
C VAL A 138 6.64 -6.13 -5.81
N HIS A 139 7.18 -6.91 -6.74
CA HIS A 139 7.03 -6.63 -8.18
C HIS A 139 5.62 -6.94 -8.69
N VAL A 140 4.99 -8.01 -8.20
CA VAL A 140 3.58 -8.32 -8.48
C VAL A 140 2.69 -7.23 -7.88
N TYR A 141 2.94 -6.87 -6.62
CA TYR A 141 2.25 -5.78 -5.92
C TYR A 141 2.35 -4.46 -6.71
N ARG A 142 3.55 -4.07 -7.16
CA ARG A 142 3.76 -2.90 -8.03
C ARG A 142 2.90 -2.97 -9.30
N GLN A 143 2.87 -4.12 -9.98
CA GLN A 143 2.08 -4.29 -11.20
C GLN A 143 0.57 -4.22 -10.93
N VAL A 144 0.12 -4.75 -9.80
CA VAL A 144 -1.28 -4.66 -9.34
C VAL A 144 -1.65 -3.19 -9.06
N LEU A 145 -0.76 -2.40 -8.46
CA LEU A 145 -1.00 -0.97 -8.28
C LEU A 145 -1.10 -0.22 -9.61
N GLU A 146 -0.29 -0.57 -10.61
CA GLU A 146 -0.39 0.02 -11.95
C GLU A 146 -1.74 -0.34 -12.62
N LEU A 147 -2.16 -1.61 -12.54
CA LEU A 147 -3.48 -2.05 -13.01
C LEU A 147 -4.61 -1.32 -12.27
N PHE A 148 -4.51 -1.23 -10.94
CA PHE A 148 -5.49 -0.53 -10.13
C PHE A 148 -5.59 0.94 -10.50
N SER A 149 -4.45 1.60 -10.73
CA SER A 149 -4.39 2.98 -11.20
C SER A 149 -5.21 3.17 -12.49
N GLN A 150 -5.08 2.26 -13.45
CA GLN A 150 -5.84 2.32 -14.71
C GLN A 150 -7.33 2.07 -14.49
N VAL A 151 -7.69 1.18 -13.56
CA VAL A 151 -9.09 0.91 -13.20
C VAL A 151 -9.72 2.16 -12.56
N ILE A 152 -9.06 2.77 -11.58
CA ILE A 152 -9.61 3.95 -10.89
C ILE A 152 -9.63 5.21 -11.77
N ASP A 153 -8.72 5.34 -12.73
CA ASP A 153 -8.72 6.45 -13.70
C ASP A 153 -9.98 6.43 -14.61
N ARG A 154 -10.65 5.28 -14.70
CA ARG A 154 -11.88 5.08 -15.48
C ARG A 154 -13.15 5.06 -14.63
N LEU A 155 -13.02 5.21 -13.31
CA LEU A 155 -14.14 5.24 -12.37
C LEU A 155 -14.28 6.63 -11.76
N SER A 156 -15.52 7.15 -11.71
CA SER A 156 -15.81 8.37 -10.98
C SER A 156 -16.09 8.06 -9.52
N PHE A 157 -15.26 8.59 -8.62
CA PHE A 157 -15.51 8.53 -7.17
C PHE A 157 -16.12 9.82 -6.62
N ARG A 158 -16.64 10.70 -7.49
CA ARG A 158 -17.29 11.95 -7.08
C ARG A 158 -18.74 11.74 -6.63
N ASP A 159 -19.36 10.65 -7.05
CA ASP A 159 -20.77 10.34 -6.81
C ASP A 159 -20.95 8.96 -6.17
N ARG A 160 -22.11 8.73 -5.54
CA ARG A 160 -22.39 7.49 -4.82
C ARG A 160 -22.65 6.29 -5.73
N THR A 161 -22.83 6.49 -7.04
CA THR A 161 -23.18 5.40 -7.97
C THR A 161 -22.07 4.35 -8.03
N THR A 162 -20.84 4.78 -8.31
CA THR A 162 -19.66 3.89 -8.34
C THR A 162 -19.45 3.22 -7.00
N GLU A 163 -19.60 3.98 -5.90
CA GLU A 163 -19.48 3.45 -4.55
C GLU A 163 -20.49 2.32 -4.29
N ASN A 164 -21.77 2.56 -4.59
CA ASN A 164 -22.83 1.58 -4.40
C ASN A 164 -22.63 0.33 -5.27
N VAL A 165 -22.22 0.50 -6.54
CA VAL A 165 -21.96 -0.64 -7.44
C VAL A 165 -20.81 -1.48 -6.90
N LEU A 166 -19.68 -0.86 -6.52
CA LEU A 166 -18.54 -1.59 -5.97
C LEU A 166 -18.89 -2.29 -4.66
N LEU A 167 -19.56 -1.60 -3.73
CA LEU A 167 -19.96 -2.16 -2.43
C LEU A 167 -20.98 -3.28 -2.55
N SER A 168 -21.87 -3.25 -3.55
CA SER A 168 -22.82 -4.33 -3.83
C SER A 168 -22.13 -5.63 -4.26
N SER A 169 -20.94 -5.52 -4.83
CA SER A 169 -20.12 -6.62 -5.34
C SER A 169 -18.96 -6.98 -4.40
N MET A 170 -18.85 -6.30 -3.26
CA MET A 170 -17.78 -6.54 -2.28
C MET A 170 -17.81 -7.99 -1.80
N PRO A 171 -16.66 -8.69 -1.78
CA PRO A 171 -16.58 -10.02 -1.20
C PRO A 171 -16.92 -10.01 0.30
N ARG A 172 -17.75 -10.96 0.74
CA ARG A 172 -18.18 -11.10 2.14
C ARG A 172 -18.15 -12.56 2.55
N ASP A 173 -18.10 -12.83 3.85
CA ASP A 173 -18.31 -14.16 4.40
C ASP A 173 -19.81 -14.51 4.38
N GLU A 174 -20.13 -15.74 3.98
CA GLU A 174 -21.52 -16.19 3.79
C GLU A 174 -22.36 -16.11 5.08
N LEU A 175 -21.70 -16.11 6.25
CA LEU A 175 -22.31 -16.01 7.58
C LEU A 175 -23.12 -14.72 7.80
N ASP A 176 -22.80 -13.63 7.09
CA ASP A 176 -23.54 -12.37 7.17
C ASP A 176 -24.91 -12.40 6.44
N THR A 177 -25.16 -13.45 5.64
CA THR A 177 -26.42 -13.59 4.87
C THR A 177 -27.56 -14.18 5.71
N SER A 178 -27.30 -14.56 6.97
CA SER A 178 -28.27 -15.22 7.86
C SER A 178 -29.38 -14.31 8.39
N TYR A 179 -29.31 -12.98 8.16
CA TYR A 179 -30.29 -12.02 8.70
C TYR A 179 -31.24 -11.38 7.66
N ILE A 180 -31.16 -11.75 6.38
CA ILE A 180 -32.05 -11.19 5.35
C ILE A 180 -32.81 -12.31 4.63
N GLY A 181 -33.93 -12.71 5.23
CA GLY A 181 -35.09 -13.25 4.51
C GLY A 181 -35.23 -14.77 4.44
N GLU A 182 -35.92 -15.33 5.43
CA GLU A 182 -36.67 -16.59 5.31
C GLU A 182 -37.83 -16.45 4.29
N PHE A 183 -37.58 -16.13 3.02
CA PHE A 183 -38.60 -16.21 1.97
C PHE A 183 -37.99 -16.44 0.58
N GLN A 184 -37.23 -17.53 0.43
CA GLN A 184 -37.15 -18.22 -0.87
C GLN A 184 -37.04 -19.72 -0.65
N ARG A 185 -38.20 -20.36 -0.81
CA ARG A 185 -38.40 -21.81 -0.87
C ARG A 185 -37.61 -22.42 -2.02
N THR A 186 -36.92 -23.50 -1.67
CA THR A 186 -36.90 -24.76 -2.43
C THR A 186 -36.45 -24.69 -3.89
N GLU A 187 -35.15 -24.50 -4.12
CA GLU A 187 -34.48 -25.13 -5.27
C GLU A 187 -33.17 -25.79 -4.82
N SER A 188 -33.18 -27.14 -4.84
CA SER A 188 -32.05 -28.05 -5.01
C SER A 188 -30.72 -27.72 -4.31
N LYS A 189 -30.40 -28.51 -3.28
CA LYS A 189 -29.04 -28.79 -2.80
C LYS A 189 -28.11 -29.14 -3.99
N SER A 190 -27.42 -28.14 -4.52
CA SER A 190 -26.18 -28.32 -5.29
C SER A 190 -25.06 -28.42 -4.27
N GLY A 191 -24.24 -29.47 -4.32
CA GLY A 191 -23.05 -29.63 -3.49
C GLY A 191 -22.01 -28.54 -3.80
N TYR A 192 -22.12 -27.42 -3.11
CA TYR A 192 -21.11 -26.37 -3.05
C TYR A 192 -20.07 -26.77 -2.00
N GLU A 193 -18.82 -26.90 -2.41
CA GLU A 193 -17.70 -26.70 -1.49
C GLU A 193 -17.10 -25.33 -1.80
N PRO A 194 -16.99 -24.43 -0.80
CA PRO A 194 -16.31 -23.16 -0.96
C PRO A 194 -14.89 -23.37 -1.50
N LEU A 195 -14.39 -22.43 -2.33
CA LEU A 195 -13.02 -22.50 -2.88
C LEU A 195 -11.92 -22.49 -1.80
N GLN A 196 -12.26 -22.21 -0.53
CA GLN A 196 -11.46 -22.41 0.68
C GLN A 196 -12.31 -22.13 1.95
N GLU A 197 -12.07 -22.88 3.02
CA GLU A 197 -12.59 -22.60 4.38
C GLU A 197 -11.72 -21.53 5.07
N GLY A 198 -12.36 -20.49 5.62
CA GLY A 198 -11.68 -19.42 6.35
C GLY A 198 -12.45 -18.11 6.32
N SER A 199 -12.35 -17.32 7.40
CA SER A 199 -12.92 -15.97 7.47
C SER A 199 -12.06 -14.99 6.69
N LEU A 200 -12.68 -14.09 5.93
CA LEU A 200 -11.95 -13.01 5.29
C LEU A 200 -11.37 -12.04 6.34
N PRO A 201 -10.16 -11.49 6.11
CA PRO A 201 -9.69 -10.40 6.94
C PRO A 201 -10.64 -9.20 6.82
N VAL A 202 -10.78 -8.45 7.91
CA VAL A 202 -11.60 -7.24 7.93
C VAL A 202 -11.05 -6.27 6.89
N PHE A 203 -11.93 -5.79 6.01
CA PHE A 203 -11.57 -4.81 5.01
C PHE A 203 -11.51 -3.41 5.64
N GLU A 204 -10.30 -2.90 5.83
CA GLU A 204 -10.04 -1.56 6.42
C GLU A 204 -10.04 -0.43 5.38
N GLY A 205 -10.24 -0.76 4.09
CA GLY A 205 -10.19 0.16 2.97
C GLY A 205 -8.97 -0.04 2.07
N VAL A 206 -8.99 0.62 0.90
CA VAL A 206 -7.90 0.57 -0.07
C VAL A 206 -6.68 1.37 0.37
N GLN A 207 -6.84 2.51 1.03
CA GLN A 207 -5.74 3.43 1.35
C GLN A 207 -4.64 2.76 2.18
N PRO A 208 -4.92 1.98 3.26
CA PRO A 208 -3.87 1.26 3.98
C PRO A 208 -3.04 0.32 3.10
N LEU A 209 -3.68 -0.33 2.11
CA LEU A 209 -3.01 -1.22 1.17
C LEU A 209 -2.06 -0.48 0.23
N VAL A 210 -2.40 0.75 -0.16
CA VAL A 210 -1.53 1.61 -0.99
C VAL A 210 -0.41 2.25 -0.15
N LEU A 211 -0.70 2.64 1.09
CA LEU A 211 0.30 3.17 2.03
C LEU A 211 1.42 2.16 2.33
N LYS A 212 1.13 0.85 2.32
CA LYS A 212 2.15 -0.23 2.39
C LYS A 212 3.21 -0.06 1.30
N GLY A 213 2.82 0.36 0.10
CA GLY A 213 3.70 0.48 -1.05
C GLY A 213 4.72 1.60 -0.97
N LEU A 214 4.53 2.57 -0.05
CA LEU A 214 5.53 3.59 0.27
C LEU A 214 6.75 3.00 0.99
N MET A 215 6.65 1.80 1.57
CA MET A 215 7.72 1.09 2.30
C MET A 215 8.71 0.36 1.39
N SER A 216 8.73 0.62 0.08
CA SER A 216 9.65 -0.04 -0.86
C SER A 216 9.96 0.84 -2.07
N ASN A 217 11.24 0.92 -2.43
CA ASN A 217 11.71 1.64 -3.62
C ASN A 217 11.08 1.15 -4.94
N VAL A 218 10.67 -0.12 -5.00
CA VAL A 218 10.08 -0.74 -6.20
C VAL A 218 8.65 -0.24 -6.44
N SER A 219 7.84 -0.15 -5.39
CA SER A 219 6.43 0.26 -5.47
C SER A 219 6.18 1.73 -5.14
N HIS A 220 7.18 2.44 -4.62
CA HIS A 220 7.05 3.80 -4.10
C HIS A 220 6.38 4.75 -5.09
N SER A 221 6.92 4.88 -6.31
CA SER A 221 6.43 5.82 -7.31
C SER A 221 4.97 5.54 -7.70
N VAL A 222 4.64 4.28 -7.95
CA VAL A 222 3.26 3.87 -8.30
C VAL A 222 2.31 4.07 -7.12
N SER A 223 2.79 3.94 -5.87
CA SER A 223 1.97 4.17 -4.67
C SER A 223 1.64 5.66 -4.50
N ILE A 224 2.60 6.55 -4.71
CA ILE A 224 2.36 8.01 -4.75
C ILE A 224 1.34 8.34 -5.85
N ASP A 225 1.47 7.71 -7.01
CA ASP A 225 0.57 7.86 -8.14
C ASP A 225 -0.88 7.45 -7.83
N VAL A 226 -1.07 6.33 -7.14
CA VAL A 226 -2.39 5.87 -6.71
C VAL A 226 -2.95 6.77 -5.59
N LEU A 227 -2.14 7.11 -4.57
CA LEU A 227 -2.53 8.03 -3.49
C LEU A 227 -2.97 9.40 -4.04
N SER A 228 -2.26 9.90 -5.06
CA SER A 228 -2.63 11.15 -5.74
C SER A 228 -4.04 11.08 -6.34
N ARG A 229 -4.40 9.96 -6.97
CA ARG A 229 -5.72 9.72 -7.59
C ARG A 229 -6.84 9.55 -6.56
N ILE A 230 -6.55 8.89 -5.44
CA ILE A 230 -7.52 8.68 -4.35
C ILE A 230 -7.56 9.82 -3.32
N THR A 231 -6.93 10.98 -3.63
CA THR A 231 -7.05 12.23 -2.86
C THR A 231 -8.43 12.86 -3.12
N VAL A 232 -9.47 12.17 -2.68
CA VAL A 232 -10.88 12.52 -2.86
C VAL A 232 -11.59 12.47 -1.50
N HIS A 233 -12.50 13.41 -1.26
CA HIS A 233 -13.18 13.55 0.03
C HIS A 233 -14.37 12.60 0.24
N SER A 234 -14.74 11.87 -0.80
CA SER A 234 -15.87 10.92 -0.86
C SER A 234 -15.39 9.47 -0.79
N CYS A 235 -16.34 8.54 -0.67
CA CYS A 235 -16.12 7.09 -0.74
C CYS A 235 -15.26 6.50 0.40
N ASP A 236 -15.48 6.96 1.64
CA ASP A 236 -14.79 6.41 2.83
C ASP A 236 -15.04 4.91 2.99
N SER A 237 -16.25 4.40 2.70
CA SER A 237 -16.55 2.96 2.78
C SER A 237 -15.71 2.07 1.84
N ILE A 238 -15.04 2.67 0.84
CA ILE A 238 -14.13 1.98 -0.08
C ILE A 238 -12.68 2.27 0.28
N PHE A 239 -12.34 3.53 0.51
CA PHE A 239 -10.94 3.93 0.63
C PHE A 239 -10.40 3.84 2.05
N GLY A 240 -11.23 3.88 3.09
CA GLY A 240 -10.82 3.66 4.47
C GLY A 240 -11.66 4.43 5.49
N ASP A 241 -11.41 4.15 6.77
CA ASP A 241 -12.16 4.70 7.89
C ASP A 241 -12.30 6.24 7.85
N ALA A 242 -13.53 6.73 7.95
CA ALA A 242 -13.84 8.15 7.77
C ALA A 242 -13.17 9.04 8.81
N GLU A 243 -12.88 8.56 10.03
CA GLU A 243 -12.22 9.34 11.07
C GLU A 243 -10.73 9.52 10.77
N THR A 244 -10.06 8.45 10.35
CA THR A 244 -8.58 8.40 10.24
C THR A 244 -8.03 8.56 8.82
N ARG A 245 -8.85 8.38 7.78
CA ARG A 245 -8.41 8.37 6.38
C ARG A 245 -7.70 9.65 5.95
N LEU A 246 -8.24 10.83 6.28
CA LEU A 246 -7.59 12.11 5.90
C LEU A 246 -6.25 12.28 6.63
N LEU A 247 -6.19 11.96 7.92
CA LEU A 247 -4.94 11.97 8.70
C LEU A 247 -3.89 11.08 8.03
N MET A 248 -4.23 9.83 7.75
CA MET A 248 -3.30 8.88 7.15
C MET A 248 -2.92 9.24 5.72
N HIS A 249 -3.82 9.88 4.98
CA HIS A 249 -3.52 10.42 3.65
C HIS A 249 -2.44 11.49 3.73
N ILE A 250 -2.59 12.43 4.67
CA ILE A 250 -1.63 13.51 4.89
C ILE A 250 -0.33 12.92 5.41
N ILE A 251 -0.36 12.08 6.44
CA ILE A 251 0.85 11.48 7.03
C ILE A 251 1.65 10.67 5.99
N GLY A 252 0.98 9.94 5.08
CA GLY A 252 1.64 9.19 4.02
C GLY A 252 2.24 10.05 2.90
N LEU A 253 1.57 11.14 2.51
CA LEU A 253 2.03 12.00 1.39
C LEU A 253 2.94 13.15 1.82
N LEU A 254 2.86 13.60 3.08
CA LEU A 254 3.60 14.76 3.57
C LEU A 254 5.14 14.59 3.44
N PRO A 255 5.75 13.41 3.71
CA PRO A 255 7.18 13.22 3.44
C PRO A 255 7.55 13.48 1.97
N TRP A 256 6.72 13.00 1.04
CA TRP A 256 6.92 13.21 -0.39
C TRP A 256 6.78 14.69 -0.77
N LEU A 257 5.75 15.38 -0.27
CA LEU A 257 5.54 16.82 -0.51
C LEU A 257 6.71 17.66 0.02
N CYS A 258 7.22 17.34 1.21
CA CYS A 258 8.39 17.99 1.78
C CYS A 258 9.66 17.75 0.95
N LEU A 259 9.85 16.53 0.42
CA LEU A 259 10.99 16.23 -0.46
C LEU A 259 10.97 17.08 -1.74
N GLN A 260 9.80 17.46 -2.26
CA GLN A 260 9.72 18.37 -3.41
C GLN A 260 10.15 19.81 -3.11
N LEU A 261 10.30 20.18 -1.82
CA LEU A 261 10.83 21.47 -1.39
C LEU A 261 12.35 21.48 -1.25
N SER A 262 13.00 20.32 -1.06
CA SER A 262 14.46 20.24 -1.01
C SER A 262 15.03 20.42 -2.41
N LYS A 263 15.36 21.67 -2.75
CA LYS A 263 16.03 22.03 -4.01
C LYS A 263 17.54 21.91 -3.85
N ASP A 264 18.18 21.21 -4.78
CA ASP A 264 19.49 21.64 -5.27
C ASP A 264 19.26 22.51 -6.54
N PRO A 265 19.70 23.77 -6.57
CA PRO A 265 19.33 24.75 -7.61
C PRO A 265 20.06 24.58 -8.95
N VAL A 266 20.80 23.49 -9.14
CA VAL A 266 21.55 23.22 -10.36
C VAL A 266 20.76 22.22 -11.18
N ILE A 267 19.98 22.65 -12.18
CA ILE A 267 19.63 21.93 -13.43
C ILE A 267 18.48 22.71 -14.14
N GLY A 268 18.60 22.87 -15.46
CA GLY A 268 17.85 23.79 -16.33
C GLY A 268 16.33 23.60 -16.50
N PRO A 269 15.71 24.28 -17.49
CA PRO A 269 14.29 24.68 -17.44
C PRO A 269 13.23 23.59 -17.59
N VAL A 270 13.60 22.33 -17.85
CA VAL A 270 12.66 21.21 -18.01
C VAL A 270 13.31 19.93 -17.48
N SER A 271 13.39 19.78 -16.16
CA SER A 271 13.90 18.56 -15.52
C SER A 271 12.75 17.67 -15.01
N PRO A 272 12.93 16.34 -14.90
CA PRO A 272 11.94 15.42 -14.31
C PRO A 272 11.47 15.84 -12.90
N LEU A 273 12.31 16.58 -12.16
CA LEU A 273 11.99 17.12 -10.83
C LEU A 273 10.90 18.20 -10.89
N GLN A 274 10.88 19.03 -11.94
CA GLN A 274 9.86 20.07 -12.10
C GLN A 274 8.47 19.47 -12.30
N HIS A 275 8.38 18.35 -13.04
CA HIS A 275 7.12 17.63 -13.21
C HIS A 275 6.62 17.03 -11.90
N GLN A 276 7.51 16.51 -11.05
CA GLN A 276 7.14 16.01 -9.72
C GLN A 276 6.68 17.12 -8.78
N TYR A 277 7.32 18.29 -8.80
CA TYR A 277 6.86 19.45 -8.02
C TYR A 277 5.47 19.91 -8.46
N GLN A 278 5.22 20.02 -9.77
CA GLN A 278 3.90 20.40 -10.27
C GLN A 278 2.81 19.39 -9.88
N LYS A 279 3.13 18.09 -9.91
CA LYS A 279 2.25 17.05 -9.38
C LYS A 279 1.99 17.25 -7.90
N ALA A 280 3.01 17.52 -7.09
CA ALA A 280 2.87 17.79 -5.66
C ALA A 280 1.96 19.00 -5.39
N CYS A 281 2.08 20.08 -6.16
CA CYS A 281 1.18 21.23 -6.06
C CYS A 281 -0.28 20.81 -6.34
N SER A 282 -0.54 20.00 -7.37
CA SER A 282 -1.89 19.52 -7.67
C SER A 282 -2.48 18.63 -6.57
N VAL A 283 -1.66 17.75 -5.97
CA VAL A 283 -2.07 16.88 -4.87
C VAL A 283 -2.35 17.71 -3.61
N ALA A 284 -1.50 18.67 -3.27
CA ALA A 284 -1.72 19.59 -2.15
C ALA A 284 -3.01 20.40 -2.34
N ALA A 285 -3.31 20.86 -3.56
CA ALA A 285 -4.59 21.52 -3.85
C ALA A 285 -5.80 20.60 -3.59
N ASN A 286 -5.70 19.32 -3.97
CA ASN A 286 -6.75 18.34 -3.69
C ASN A 286 -6.89 18.02 -2.19
N ILE A 287 -5.78 17.94 -1.45
CA ILE A 287 -5.80 17.81 0.02
C ILE A 287 -6.51 19.02 0.63
N ALA A 288 -6.22 20.25 0.16
CA ALA A 288 -6.89 21.44 0.63
C ALA A 288 -8.41 21.41 0.40
N VAL A 289 -8.86 20.93 -0.77
CA VAL A 289 -10.30 20.73 -1.05
C VAL A 289 -10.91 19.72 -0.08
N TRP A 290 -10.21 18.62 0.22
CA TRP A 290 -10.67 17.62 1.19
C TRP A 290 -10.75 18.19 2.61
N CYS A 291 -9.74 18.95 3.05
CA CYS A 291 -9.76 19.64 4.33
C CYS A 291 -10.98 20.56 4.45
N ARG A 292 -11.32 21.36 3.42
CA ARG A 292 -12.53 22.21 3.43
C ARG A 292 -13.82 21.40 3.50
N ALA A 293 -13.89 20.27 2.80
CA ALA A 293 -15.05 19.39 2.88
C ALA A 293 -15.29 18.82 4.29
N LYS A 294 -14.23 18.75 5.11
CA LYS A 294 -14.28 18.37 6.53
C LYS A 294 -14.25 19.57 7.49
N SER A 295 -14.43 20.80 7.01
CA SER A 295 -14.40 22.03 7.82
C SER A 295 -13.06 22.30 8.52
N LEU A 296 -11.94 21.83 7.96
CA LEU A 296 -10.58 22.07 8.45
C LEU A 296 -9.93 23.22 7.65
N ASP A 297 -10.47 24.43 7.79
CA ASP A 297 -10.14 25.58 6.93
C ASP A 297 -8.70 26.08 7.06
N GLU A 298 -8.15 26.05 8.28
CA GLU A 298 -6.75 26.45 8.53
C GLU A 298 -5.79 25.50 7.82
N LEU A 299 -6.02 24.19 7.95
CA LEU A 299 -5.20 23.17 7.30
C LEU A 299 -5.34 23.25 5.78
N ALA A 300 -6.55 23.48 5.28
CA ALA A 300 -6.80 23.73 3.86
C ALA A 300 -6.01 24.93 3.33
N THR A 301 -5.92 26.00 4.13
CA THR A 301 -5.17 27.21 3.75
C THR A 301 -3.69 26.91 3.62
N VAL A 302 -3.09 26.17 4.55
CA VAL A 302 -1.67 25.79 4.49
C VAL A 302 -1.35 24.98 3.23
N PHE A 303 -2.13 23.95 2.91
CA PHE A 303 -1.93 23.16 1.69
C PHE A 303 -2.19 23.97 0.41
N MET A 304 -3.08 24.96 0.46
CA MET A 304 -3.29 25.88 -0.66
C MET A 304 -2.10 26.81 -0.90
N ILE A 305 -1.50 27.35 0.16
CA ILE A 305 -0.26 28.15 0.09
C ILE A 305 0.88 27.30 -0.49
N TYR A 306 1.02 26.03 -0.06
CA TYR A 306 1.97 25.09 -0.67
C TYR A 306 1.71 24.92 -2.18
N SER A 307 0.45 24.71 -2.58
CA SER A 307 0.09 24.47 -3.99
C SER A 307 0.40 25.65 -4.91
N ARG A 308 0.46 26.88 -4.36
CA ARG A 308 0.80 28.12 -5.07
C ARG A 308 2.32 28.38 -5.13
N GLY A 309 3.12 27.53 -4.48
CA GLY A 309 4.57 27.66 -4.44
C GLY A 309 5.10 28.75 -3.50
N GLU A 310 4.28 29.18 -2.55
CA GLU A 310 4.64 30.20 -1.57
C GLU A 310 5.51 29.63 -0.44
N ILE A 311 5.32 28.34 -0.09
CA ILE A 311 6.16 27.62 0.88
C ILE A 311 7.41 27.08 0.17
N LYS A 312 8.59 27.45 0.67
CA LYS A 312 9.90 27.06 0.09
C LYS A 312 10.81 26.29 1.04
N SER A 313 10.43 26.15 2.31
CA SER A 313 11.22 25.46 3.33
C SER A 313 10.39 24.35 3.96
N ILE A 314 11.03 23.20 4.18
CA ILE A 314 10.44 22.05 4.87
C ILE A 314 10.08 22.45 6.31
N ASP A 315 10.95 23.16 7.02
CA ASP A 315 10.72 23.57 8.41
C ASP A 315 9.49 24.47 8.54
N ILE A 316 9.31 25.43 7.62
CA ILE A 316 8.15 26.31 7.59
C ILE A 316 6.88 25.49 7.33
N PHE A 317 6.94 24.56 6.38
CA PHE A 317 5.77 23.75 6.05
C PHE A 317 5.32 22.89 7.23
N LEU A 318 6.26 22.20 7.88
CA LEU A 318 5.97 21.34 9.02
C LEU A 318 5.50 22.15 10.23
N ALA A 319 6.10 23.32 10.49
CA ALA A 319 5.66 24.20 11.57
C ALA A 319 4.21 24.69 11.40
N CYS A 320 3.73 24.86 10.15
CA CYS A 320 2.35 25.22 9.87
C CYS A 320 1.38 24.03 9.95
N VAL A 321 1.81 22.83 9.51
CA VAL A 321 0.93 21.66 9.42
C VAL A 321 0.82 20.91 10.75
N SER A 322 1.94 20.70 11.46
CA SER A 322 2.00 19.85 12.65
C SER A 322 1.05 20.26 13.79
N PRO A 323 0.95 21.55 14.19
CA PRO A 323 0.01 21.94 15.25
C PRO A 323 -1.45 21.63 14.88
N LEU A 324 -1.82 21.85 13.61
CA LEU A 324 -3.18 21.62 13.11
C LEU A 324 -3.53 20.13 13.10
N LEU A 325 -2.58 19.27 12.72
CA LEU A 325 -2.77 17.82 12.79
C LEU A 325 -2.91 17.33 14.24
N CYS A 326 -2.03 17.80 15.12
CA CYS A 326 -2.04 17.40 16.52
C CYS A 326 -3.34 17.83 17.22
N ASN A 327 -3.82 19.06 16.98
CA ASN A 327 -5.05 19.56 17.58
C ASN A 327 -6.30 18.76 17.17
N GLU A 328 -6.36 18.30 15.91
CA GLU A 328 -7.54 17.62 15.39
C GLU A 328 -7.56 16.12 15.73
N TRP A 329 -6.41 15.43 15.65
CA TRP A 329 -6.38 13.96 15.73
C TRP A 329 -5.69 13.39 16.97
N PHE A 330 -4.89 14.17 17.70
CA PHE A 330 -4.11 13.65 18.81
C PHE A 330 -4.72 14.02 20.17
N PRO A 331 -4.62 13.13 21.18
CA PRO A 331 -3.83 11.89 21.23
C PRO A 331 -4.52 10.65 20.63
N LYS A 332 -5.81 10.73 20.27
CA LYS A 332 -6.64 9.57 19.89
C LYS A 332 -6.02 8.70 18.79
N HIS A 333 -5.41 9.31 17.78
CA HIS A 333 -4.86 8.61 16.63
C HIS A 333 -3.32 8.76 16.49
N SER A 334 -2.63 9.14 17.56
CA SER A 334 -1.16 9.34 17.56
C SER A 334 -0.42 8.05 17.21
N THR A 335 -0.81 6.91 17.78
CA THR A 335 -0.21 5.59 17.52
C THR A 335 -0.18 5.24 16.05
N LEU A 336 -1.27 5.58 15.34
CA LEU A 336 -1.43 5.28 13.92
C LEU A 336 -0.46 6.12 13.07
N ALA A 337 -0.40 7.43 13.34
CA ALA A 337 0.47 8.36 12.63
C ALA A 337 1.96 8.08 12.90
N PHE A 338 2.36 8.00 14.18
CA PHE A 338 3.74 7.70 14.56
C PHE A 338 4.14 6.30 14.09
N GLY A 339 3.28 5.29 14.25
CA GLY A 339 3.55 3.93 13.80
C GLY A 339 3.79 3.84 12.28
N HIS A 340 3.07 4.61 11.47
CA HIS A 340 3.33 4.66 10.03
C HIS A 340 4.64 5.36 9.69
N LEU A 341 4.92 6.52 10.31
CA LEU A 341 6.17 7.25 10.08
C LEU A 341 7.40 6.44 10.49
N LEU A 342 7.34 5.71 11.61
CA LEU A 342 8.41 4.83 12.04
C LEU A 342 8.64 3.67 11.06
N LYS A 343 7.57 3.02 10.57
CA LYS A 343 7.70 1.98 9.54
C LYS A 343 8.33 2.54 8.26
N LEU A 344 7.97 3.76 7.87
CA LEU A 344 8.55 4.43 6.70
C LEU A 344 10.02 4.80 6.93
N LEU A 345 10.40 5.17 8.16
CA LEU A 345 11.78 5.44 8.54
C LEU A 345 12.65 4.18 8.47
N GLU A 346 12.12 3.04 8.91
CA GLU A 346 12.82 1.75 8.92
C GLU A 346 12.93 1.09 7.54
N LYS A 347 11.86 1.12 6.73
CA LYS A 347 11.74 0.32 5.50
C LYS A 347 11.62 1.15 4.22
N GLY A 348 11.28 2.43 4.34
CA GLY A 348 11.05 3.31 3.20
C GLY A 348 12.33 3.74 2.48
N PRO A 349 12.20 4.55 1.42
CA PRO A 349 13.33 5.12 0.69
C PRO A 349 14.23 5.97 1.59
N VAL A 350 15.54 5.88 1.37
CA VAL A 350 16.55 6.56 2.20
C VAL A 350 16.43 8.09 2.13
N GLU A 351 15.92 8.61 1.01
CA GLU A 351 15.69 10.03 0.77
C GLU A 351 14.67 10.63 1.75
N TYR A 352 13.80 9.80 2.33
CA TYR A 352 12.74 10.25 3.22
C TYR A 352 13.19 10.31 4.68
N GLN A 353 14.28 9.63 5.06
CA GLN A 353 14.67 9.48 6.46
C GLN A 353 14.83 10.84 7.16
N ARG A 354 15.54 11.78 6.54
CA ARG A 354 15.71 13.14 7.07
C ARG A 354 14.36 13.84 7.27
N VAL A 355 13.50 13.82 6.26
CA VAL A 355 12.20 14.47 6.28
C VAL A 355 11.30 13.86 7.36
N ILE A 356 11.31 12.54 7.50
CA ILE A 356 10.54 11.82 8.52
C ILE A 356 11.02 12.20 9.91
N LEU A 357 12.32 12.31 10.16
CA LEU A 357 12.85 12.76 11.45
C LEU A 357 12.37 14.19 11.77
N LEU A 358 12.41 15.10 10.80
CA LEU A 358 11.88 16.46 10.99
C LEU A 358 10.37 16.44 11.30
N MET A 359 9.60 15.58 10.63
CA MET A 359 8.17 15.39 10.90
C MET A 359 7.91 14.82 12.30
N LEU A 360 8.66 13.78 12.71
CA LEU A 360 8.54 13.18 14.04
C LEU A 360 8.81 14.24 15.12
N LYS A 361 9.87 15.03 14.97
CA LYS A 361 10.18 16.15 15.86
C LYS A 361 9.02 17.14 15.96
N ALA A 362 8.53 17.62 14.81
CA ALA A 362 7.47 18.63 14.76
C ALA A 362 6.16 18.13 15.38
N LEU A 363 5.79 16.86 15.18
CA LEU A 363 4.61 16.26 15.79
C LEU A 363 4.78 16.04 17.30
N LEU A 364 5.95 15.58 17.74
CA LEU A 364 6.27 15.37 19.16
C LEU A 364 6.12 16.66 19.98
N GLN A 365 6.57 17.80 19.44
CA GLN A 365 6.49 19.10 20.12
C GLN A 365 5.06 19.53 20.51
N HIS A 366 4.04 18.99 19.85
CA HIS A 366 2.64 19.33 20.10
C HIS A 366 1.82 18.18 20.71
N THR A 367 2.46 17.08 21.12
CA THR A 367 1.75 15.87 21.56
C THR A 367 2.29 15.35 22.88
N PRO A 368 1.49 15.27 23.96
CA PRO A 368 1.88 14.51 25.14
C PRO A 368 1.98 13.03 24.75
N MET A 369 3.18 12.45 24.87
CA MET A 369 3.44 11.09 24.39
C MET A 369 3.02 10.05 25.45
N ASP A 370 2.36 8.99 25.00
CA ASP A 370 2.03 7.85 25.86
C ASP A 370 3.31 7.06 26.19
N ALA A 371 3.45 6.65 27.45
CA ALA A 371 4.58 5.89 27.96
C ALA A 371 4.78 4.56 27.21
N ALA A 372 3.74 4.01 26.58
CA ALA A 372 3.82 2.78 25.78
C ALA A 372 4.52 2.96 24.42
N GLN A 373 4.46 4.15 23.81
CA GLN A 373 5.03 4.40 22.46
C GLN A 373 6.46 4.92 22.51
N SER A 374 6.83 5.64 23.57
CA SER A 374 8.16 6.22 23.76
C SER A 374 9.31 5.23 23.58
N PRO A 375 9.26 3.98 24.11
CA PRO A 375 10.33 3.01 23.91
C PRO A 375 10.52 2.62 22.44
N HIS A 376 9.45 2.54 21.66
CA HIS A 376 9.51 2.16 20.25
C HIS A 376 10.13 3.27 19.39
N ILE A 377 9.69 4.51 19.59
CA ILE A 377 10.30 5.69 18.93
C ILE A 377 11.78 5.77 19.28
N TYR A 378 12.12 5.65 20.58
CA TYR A 378 13.50 5.67 21.04
C TYR A 378 14.34 4.59 20.35
N ALA A 379 13.89 3.33 20.36
CA ALA A 379 14.64 2.21 19.83
C ALA A 379 15.00 2.33 18.35
N ILE A 380 14.10 2.89 17.53
CA ILE A 380 14.33 3.10 16.10
C ILE A 380 15.23 4.32 15.89
N VAL A 381 14.89 5.46 16.49
CA VAL A 381 15.60 6.72 16.26
C VAL A 381 17.03 6.68 16.82
N SER A 382 17.26 5.98 17.94
CA SER A 382 18.60 5.84 18.53
C SER A 382 19.59 5.17 17.59
N GLN A 383 19.13 4.26 16.71
CA GLN A 383 19.99 3.58 15.73
C GLN A 383 20.51 4.55 14.66
N LEU A 384 19.83 5.68 14.45
CA LEU A 384 20.22 6.70 13.47
C LEU A 384 21.16 7.76 14.05
N VAL A 385 21.43 7.76 15.36
CA VAL A 385 22.36 8.71 16.00
C VAL A 385 23.80 8.52 15.53
N GLU A 386 24.19 7.30 15.16
CA GLU A 386 25.52 7.00 14.61
C GLU A 386 25.61 7.25 13.09
N SER A 387 24.53 7.70 12.45
CA SER A 387 24.47 7.95 11.01
C SER A 387 24.78 9.42 10.63
N THR A 388 24.72 9.74 9.34
CA THR A 388 24.82 11.12 8.83
C THR A 388 23.64 12.01 9.25
N LEU A 389 22.56 11.43 9.79
CA LEU A 389 21.35 12.12 10.25
C LEU A 389 21.33 12.33 11.77
N CYS A 390 22.51 12.32 12.41
CA CYS A 390 22.64 12.35 13.86
C CYS A 390 21.97 13.57 14.52
N TRP A 391 22.05 14.75 13.89
CA TRP A 391 21.45 15.97 14.42
C TRP A 391 19.93 15.92 14.39
N GLU A 392 19.34 15.48 13.29
CA GLU A 392 17.90 15.28 13.19
C GLU A 392 17.43 14.21 14.19
N ALA A 393 18.14 13.08 14.30
CA ALA A 393 17.82 12.02 15.24
C ALA A 393 17.88 12.49 16.70
N LEU A 394 18.94 13.20 17.10
CA LEU A 394 19.06 13.79 18.44
C LEU A 394 17.92 14.78 18.72
N SER A 395 17.55 15.62 17.75
CA SER A 395 16.46 16.57 17.91
C SER A 395 15.09 15.90 18.12
N VAL A 396 14.87 14.72 17.55
CA VAL A 396 13.67 13.90 17.80
C VAL A 396 13.71 13.32 19.21
N LEU A 397 14.86 12.81 19.66
CA LEU A 397 15.02 12.26 21.01
C LEU A 397 14.85 13.34 22.09
N GLU A 398 15.35 14.55 21.87
CA GLU A 398 15.11 15.70 22.74
C GLU A 398 13.62 16.06 22.82
N ALA A 399 12.94 16.14 21.67
CA ALA A 399 11.50 16.39 21.62
C ALA A 399 10.70 15.29 22.33
N LEU A 400 11.10 14.02 22.19
CA LEU A 400 10.49 12.89 22.88
C LEU A 400 10.64 13.03 24.41
N LEU A 401 11.82 13.40 24.90
CA LEU A 401 12.08 13.60 26.33
C LEU A 401 11.22 14.74 26.90
N GLN A 402 11.13 15.86 26.18
CA GLN A 402 10.28 17.00 26.56
C GLN A 402 8.79 16.63 26.58
N SER A 403 8.36 15.80 25.64
CA SER A 403 6.97 15.31 25.58
C SER A 403 6.64 14.41 26.76
N CYS A 404 7.60 13.57 27.20
CA CYS A 404 7.44 12.70 28.37
C CYS A 404 7.46 13.46 29.70
N SER A 405 8.20 14.57 29.81
CA SER A 405 8.32 15.34 31.05
C SER A 405 7.11 16.25 31.34
N SER A 406 6.30 16.57 30.34
CA SER A 406 5.06 17.34 30.51
C SER A 406 4.01 16.64 31.40
N LEU A 407 4.13 15.33 31.62
CA LEU A 407 3.25 14.54 32.49
C LEU A 407 3.58 14.64 33.99
N THR A 408 4.75 15.16 34.39
CA THR A 408 5.19 15.16 35.80
C THR A 408 5.13 16.53 36.49
N GLY A 409 4.60 17.57 35.83
CA GLY A 409 4.62 18.96 36.31
C GLY A 409 3.24 19.55 36.64
N SER A 410 2.43 18.88 37.46
CA SER A 410 1.22 19.47 38.05
C SER A 410 1.31 19.45 39.59
N HIS A 411 2.27 20.19 40.13
CA HIS A 411 2.13 20.78 41.47
C HIS A 411 2.49 22.26 41.36
N SER A 412 1.52 23.08 41.74
CA SER A 412 1.50 24.54 41.84
C SER A 412 2.80 25.13 42.40
N HIS A 413 3.51 25.91 41.58
CA HIS A 413 4.47 26.88 42.05
C HIS A 413 3.71 28.12 42.57
N ASP A 414 3.40 28.14 43.87
CA ASP A 414 3.17 29.40 44.56
C ASP A 414 4.52 30.04 44.89
N ILE A 415 4.76 31.20 44.29
CA ILE A 415 5.86 32.09 44.62
C ILE A 415 5.45 32.84 45.89
N VAL A 416 6.11 32.54 47.02
CA VAL A 416 6.18 33.46 48.15
C VAL A 416 7.64 33.62 48.58
N SER A 417 8.14 34.82 48.32
CA SER A 417 9.38 35.39 48.83
C SER A 417 9.21 35.73 50.31
N PHE A 418 10.20 35.44 51.17
CA PHE A 418 10.52 36.26 52.34
C PHE A 418 11.95 36.00 52.85
N GLU A 419 12.57 37.08 53.33
CA GLU A 419 13.98 37.29 53.70
C GLU A 419 14.42 36.73 55.08
N ASN A 420 15.74 36.47 55.19
CA ASN A 420 16.68 36.62 56.32
C ASN A 420 16.47 35.90 57.67
N GLY A 421 17.54 35.23 58.14
CA GLY A 421 17.78 34.98 59.58
C GLY A 421 18.72 33.83 59.95
N ILE A 422 19.76 34.12 60.74
CA ILE A 422 20.94 33.33 61.15
C ILE A 422 20.72 32.19 62.20
N SER A 423 21.57 31.14 62.10
CA SER A 423 22.07 30.16 63.11
C SER A 423 21.25 28.95 63.57
N GLY A 424 21.95 27.79 63.64
CA GLY A 424 21.55 26.62 64.45
C GLY A 424 22.00 25.27 63.88
N THR A 425 23.02 24.67 64.48
CA THR A 425 23.58 23.33 64.22
C THR A 425 22.60 22.21 64.59
N GLU A 426 22.43 21.18 63.75
CA GLU A 426 22.43 19.75 64.15
C GLU A 426 22.29 18.81 62.93
N GLU A 427 23.08 17.73 62.94
CA GLU A 427 23.16 16.69 61.91
C GLU A 427 21.94 15.74 61.91
N LYS A 428 21.50 15.31 60.71
CA LYS A 428 21.08 13.92 60.46
C LYS A 428 20.97 13.58 58.97
N PHE A 429 21.84 12.67 58.55
CA PHE A 429 21.78 11.69 57.45
C PHE A 429 20.50 11.62 56.60
N LEU A 430 20.64 11.73 55.27
CA LEU A 430 20.64 10.59 54.33
C LEU A 430 21.00 11.06 52.91
N ALA A 431 21.75 10.20 52.21
CA ALA A 431 22.56 10.50 51.03
C ALA A 431 21.80 10.26 49.68
N PRO A 432 22.46 10.15 48.50
CA PRO A 432 22.64 11.27 47.57
C PRO A 432 22.20 10.94 46.12
N GLN A 433 22.28 11.97 45.28
CA GLN A 433 22.41 11.95 43.82
C GLN A 433 23.04 10.66 43.26
N THR A 434 22.42 10.05 42.26
CA THR A 434 23.11 9.10 41.36
C THR A 434 22.97 9.54 39.91
N SER A 435 24.11 9.98 39.38
CA SER A 435 24.39 10.24 37.98
C SER A 435 24.12 9.01 37.10
N PHE A 436 23.57 9.29 35.92
CA PHE A 436 23.68 8.42 34.76
C PHE A 436 25.15 8.10 34.46
N LYS A 437 25.47 6.81 34.40
CA LYS A 437 26.74 6.33 33.83
C LYS A 437 26.42 5.28 32.78
N ALA A 438 26.47 5.72 31.53
CA ALA A 438 26.55 4.86 30.36
C ALA A 438 27.81 3.99 30.48
N ARG A 439 27.66 2.68 30.25
CA ARG A 439 28.79 1.78 30.07
C ARG A 439 28.52 0.89 28.87
N SER A 440 29.13 1.27 27.76
CA SER A 440 29.34 0.45 26.58
C SER A 440 30.25 -0.73 26.94
N GLY A 441 29.92 -1.92 26.45
CA GLY A 441 30.74 -3.14 26.56
C GLY A 441 30.39 -4.12 25.43
N PRO A 442 31.36 -4.86 24.87
CA PRO A 442 31.22 -5.57 23.60
C PRO A 442 30.51 -6.93 23.75
N LEU A 443 29.69 -7.30 22.76
CA LEU A 443 29.02 -8.60 22.67
C LEU A 443 29.99 -9.68 22.19
N GLN A 444 30.18 -10.74 22.99
CA GLN A 444 30.80 -12.00 22.57
C GLN A 444 29.75 -13.12 22.57
N TYR A 445 29.74 -13.88 21.47
CA TYR A 445 28.98 -15.11 21.23
C TYR A 445 29.42 -16.26 22.15
N GLY A 446 28.48 -17.11 22.60
CA GLY A 446 28.76 -18.37 23.29
C GLY A 446 27.51 -19.10 23.80
N MET A 447 27.48 -20.42 23.63
CA MET A 447 26.32 -21.32 23.56
C MET A 447 25.87 -21.94 24.91
N SER A 448 24.56 -22.23 25.01
CA SER A 448 23.87 -23.38 25.66
C SER A 448 23.67 -23.52 27.19
N SER A 449 22.39 -23.84 27.52
CA SER A 449 21.83 -24.64 28.65
C SER A 449 21.72 -23.99 30.04
N ALA A 450 20.65 -24.10 30.85
CA ALA A 450 19.33 -24.75 30.77
C ALA A 450 18.40 -24.28 31.93
N LEU A 451 17.09 -24.26 31.65
CA LEU A 451 15.91 -24.51 32.52
C LEU A 451 15.55 -23.57 33.71
N VAL A 452 14.44 -22.83 33.60
CA VAL A 452 13.10 -23.07 34.25
C VAL A 452 12.02 -22.33 33.42
N PRO A 453 10.87 -22.95 33.07
CA PRO A 453 9.85 -22.32 32.23
C PRO A 453 8.79 -21.57 33.07
N VAL A 454 8.50 -20.33 32.69
CA VAL A 454 7.23 -19.67 33.01
C VAL A 454 6.61 -19.24 31.68
N SER A 455 5.44 -19.81 31.42
CA SER A 455 4.64 -19.68 30.20
C SER A 455 4.12 -18.26 29.97
N THR A 456 4.49 -17.67 28.83
CA THR A 456 3.78 -16.55 28.19
C THR A 456 3.61 -16.87 26.70
N PRO A 457 2.42 -16.71 26.11
CA PRO A 457 2.20 -17.11 24.72
C PRO A 457 2.70 -16.04 23.74
N GLY A 458 3.77 -16.39 23.02
CA GLY A 458 3.87 -16.24 21.57
C GLY A 458 3.95 -14.84 20.95
N GLN A 459 5.17 -14.31 20.79
CA GLN A 459 5.53 -13.52 19.61
C GLN A 459 6.88 -13.97 19.09
N GLY A 460 6.82 -14.85 18.10
CA GLY A 460 7.92 -15.38 17.32
C GLY A 460 7.37 -15.96 16.03
N VAL A 461 6.52 -15.19 15.35
CA VAL A 461 6.05 -15.53 13.99
C VAL A 461 7.27 -15.32 13.09
N SER A 462 7.88 -16.41 12.64
CA SER A 462 8.96 -16.35 11.65
C SER A 462 8.45 -15.60 10.41
N ASN A 463 9.29 -14.76 9.78
CA ASN A 463 8.90 -14.01 8.57
C ASN A 463 8.30 -14.90 7.46
N GLU A 464 8.65 -16.18 7.43
CA GLU A 464 8.06 -17.18 6.52
C GLU A 464 6.58 -17.46 6.83
N SER A 465 6.24 -17.66 8.11
CA SER A 465 4.84 -17.87 8.52
C SER A 465 3.95 -16.64 8.27
N GLN A 466 4.50 -15.42 8.36
CA GLN A 466 3.73 -14.21 8.04
C GLN A 466 3.46 -14.07 6.53
N ARG A 467 4.46 -14.37 5.69
CA ARG A 467 4.27 -14.37 4.23
C ARG A 467 3.26 -15.41 3.76
N GLU A 468 3.27 -16.59 4.39
CA GLU A 468 2.31 -17.65 4.10
C GLU A 468 0.87 -17.23 4.44
N VAL A 469 0.67 -16.60 5.60
CA VAL A 469 -0.63 -16.03 6.00
C VAL A 469 -1.08 -14.94 5.02
N THR A 470 -0.19 -14.03 4.63
CA THR A 470 -0.53 -12.97 3.65
C THR A 470 -0.94 -13.56 2.30
N LEU A 471 -0.20 -14.57 1.82
CA LEU A 471 -0.51 -15.27 0.58
C LEU A 471 -1.86 -15.97 0.67
N GLN A 472 -2.13 -16.66 1.79
CA GLN A 472 -3.39 -17.33 2.03
C GLN A 472 -4.55 -16.34 2.05
N ASN A 473 -4.41 -15.19 2.70
CA ASN A 473 -5.42 -14.12 2.72
C ASN A 473 -5.66 -13.56 1.31
N THR A 474 -4.60 -13.34 0.54
CA THR A 474 -4.69 -12.87 -0.86
C THR A 474 -5.51 -13.84 -1.70
N ARG A 475 -5.25 -15.16 -1.55
CA ARG A 475 -5.97 -16.22 -2.28
C ARG A 475 -7.42 -16.32 -1.84
N LEU A 476 -7.68 -16.32 -0.54
CA LEU A 476 -9.03 -16.33 0.02
C LEU A 476 -9.87 -15.17 -0.54
N PHE A 477 -9.35 -13.94 -0.45
CA PHE A 477 -10.05 -12.76 -0.95
C PHE A 477 -10.33 -12.88 -2.46
N LEU A 478 -9.31 -13.22 -3.25
CA LEU A 478 -9.46 -13.37 -4.70
C LEU A 478 -10.45 -14.49 -5.07
N GLY A 479 -10.46 -15.59 -4.31
CA GLY A 479 -11.46 -16.65 -4.44
C GLY A 479 -12.89 -16.14 -4.23
N ARG A 480 -13.12 -15.33 -3.20
CA ARG A 480 -14.45 -14.74 -2.92
C ARG A 480 -14.88 -13.70 -3.96
N VAL A 481 -13.93 -12.97 -4.57
CA VAL A 481 -14.21 -12.12 -5.75
C VAL A 481 -14.76 -12.96 -6.90
N LEU A 482 -14.15 -14.13 -7.14
CA LEU A 482 -14.59 -15.04 -8.19
C LEU A 482 -15.97 -15.63 -7.88
N ASP A 483 -16.26 -16.04 -6.64
CA ASP A 483 -17.56 -16.62 -6.27
C ASP A 483 -18.74 -15.67 -6.46
N ARG A 484 -18.52 -14.36 -6.28
CA ARG A 484 -19.49 -13.29 -6.52
C ARG A 484 -19.73 -12.99 -7.99
N SER A 485 -18.77 -13.30 -8.87
CA SER A 485 -18.96 -13.12 -10.30
C SER A 485 -19.95 -14.15 -10.83
N ALA A 486 -21.00 -13.72 -11.55
CA ALA A 486 -22.02 -14.61 -12.12
C ALA A 486 -21.43 -15.74 -12.99
N LEU A 487 -20.27 -15.49 -13.62
CA LEU A 487 -19.54 -16.46 -14.42
C LEU A 487 -18.53 -17.27 -13.60
N GLY A 488 -18.14 -16.81 -12.42
CA GLY A 488 -17.14 -17.43 -11.55
C GLY A 488 -17.49 -18.84 -11.09
N LYS A 489 -18.78 -19.16 -10.97
CA LYS A 489 -19.31 -20.47 -10.59
C LYS A 489 -19.17 -21.57 -11.67
N ARG A 490 -18.75 -21.24 -12.90
CA ARG A 490 -18.60 -22.24 -13.98
C ARG A 490 -17.38 -23.15 -13.74
N LYS A 491 -17.61 -24.45 -13.92
CA LYS A 491 -16.86 -25.60 -13.37
C LYS A 491 -15.59 -26.02 -14.13
N ASP A 492 -15.15 -25.28 -15.16
CA ASP A 492 -14.01 -25.69 -16.00
C ASP A 492 -12.66 -25.32 -15.37
N GLN A 493 -12.47 -25.83 -14.15
CA GLN A 493 -11.32 -25.58 -13.29
C GLN A 493 -10.09 -26.41 -13.70
N LYS A 494 -10.27 -27.60 -14.29
CA LYS A 494 -9.16 -28.57 -14.43
C LYS A 494 -8.15 -28.26 -15.53
N LYS A 495 -8.45 -27.35 -16.47
CA LYS A 495 -7.61 -27.09 -17.66
C LYS A 495 -6.84 -25.77 -17.63
N LEU A 496 -7.09 -24.90 -16.65
CA LEU A 496 -6.41 -23.60 -16.57
C LEU A 496 -4.99 -23.78 -16.03
N VAL A 497 -4.03 -23.20 -16.77
CA VAL A 497 -2.60 -23.11 -16.45
C VAL A 497 -2.00 -24.43 -15.98
N PRO A 498 -2.13 -25.52 -16.78
CA PRO A 498 -1.79 -26.88 -16.35
C PRO A 498 -0.30 -27.03 -15.96
N PHE A 499 0.58 -26.19 -16.51
CA PHE A 499 2.00 -26.18 -16.14
C PHE A 499 2.24 -25.76 -14.68
N VAL A 500 1.35 -24.99 -14.05
CA VAL A 500 1.53 -24.52 -12.66
C VAL A 500 1.55 -25.69 -11.66
N ALA A 501 0.79 -26.75 -11.93
CA ALA A 501 0.78 -27.95 -11.09
C ALA A 501 2.05 -28.80 -11.27
N ASN A 502 2.70 -28.71 -12.43
CA ASN A 502 3.88 -29.51 -12.78
C ASN A 502 5.19 -28.81 -12.39
N ILE A 503 5.20 -27.48 -12.22
CA ILE A 503 6.38 -26.72 -11.80
C ILE A 503 6.47 -26.80 -10.27
N GLY A 504 7.10 -27.84 -9.72
CA GLY A 504 7.36 -27.93 -8.28
C GLY A 504 7.30 -29.33 -7.66
N ASN A 505 6.85 -30.34 -8.40
CA ASN A 505 7.15 -31.74 -8.06
C ASN A 505 8.33 -32.19 -8.92
N PRO A 506 9.50 -32.51 -8.34
CA PRO A 506 10.58 -33.17 -9.08
C PRO A 506 10.16 -34.53 -9.62
#